data_AF-A0A3B9IN90-F1
#
_entry.id   AF-A0A3B9IN90-F1
#
_cell.length_a   1.000
_cell.length_b   1.000
_cell.length_c   1.000
_cell.angle_alpha   90.00
_cell.angle_beta   90.00
_cell.angle_gamma   90.00
#
_symmetry.space_group_name_H-M   'P 1'
#
loop_
_entity.id
_entity.type
_entity.pdbx_description
1 polymer ?
#
loop_
_entity_poly.entity_id
_entity_poly.type
_entity_poly.pdbx_seq_one_letter_code
_entity_poly.pdbx_strand_id
1 'polypeptide(L)'
;MDITRIPLFSSLKKRMGWLTERQAVLAQNIANVNTPGYKARDLKPVDFGAMAERASGLRMTGASTGGGSSMAAGGELQMAATKTGHMAPAVADGGYRAAEDRKPLEVTIDENKINIEDQAVKLAGNASQFTLASALYKKHMDMIRTALGRGGGAG
;
A
#
# COMPACT_ATOMS: atom_id res chain seq x y z
N MET A 1 16.15 -21.51 -3.89
CA MET A 1 15.35 -20.61 -3.02
C MET A 1 14.99 -19.39 -3.86
N ASP A 2 13.71 -19.13 -4.15
CA ASP A 2 13.29 -17.93 -4.89
C ASP A 2 13.46 -16.69 -4.00
N ILE A 3 14.48 -15.88 -4.27
CA ILE A 3 14.84 -14.68 -3.48
C ILE A 3 13.72 -13.62 -3.55
N THR A 4 12.90 -13.67 -4.61
CA THR A 4 11.70 -12.84 -4.83
C THR A 4 10.55 -13.14 -3.88
N ARG A 5 10.56 -14.30 -3.21
CA ARG A 5 9.49 -14.73 -2.28
C ARG A 5 9.75 -14.34 -0.83
N ILE A 6 10.83 -13.60 -0.53
CA ILE A 6 11.04 -13.07 0.82
C ILE A 6 9.86 -12.13 1.13
N PRO A 7 9.06 -12.40 2.18
CA PRO A 7 7.84 -11.65 2.46
C PRO A 7 8.04 -10.12 2.52
N LEU A 8 9.16 -9.67 3.11
CA LEU A 8 9.56 -8.25 3.17
C LEU A 8 9.87 -7.62 1.80
N PHE A 9 10.51 -8.37 0.90
CA PHE A 9 10.83 -7.88 -0.44
C PHE A 9 9.56 -7.73 -1.29
N SER A 10 8.64 -8.69 -1.16
CA SER A 10 7.35 -8.65 -1.83
C SER A 10 6.50 -7.47 -1.36
N SER A 11 6.53 -7.14 -0.06
CA SER A 11 5.81 -5.99 0.50
C SER A 11 6.42 -4.67 0.07
N LEU A 12 7.75 -4.58 -0.01
CA LEU A 12 8.46 -3.39 -0.51
C LEU A 12 8.18 -3.15 -2.00
N LYS A 13 8.18 -4.20 -2.82
CA LYS A 13 7.78 -4.14 -4.23
C LYS A 13 6.33 -3.68 -4.38
N LYS A 14 5.41 -4.24 -3.58
CA LYS A 14 4.00 -3.80 -3.52
C LYS A 14 3.88 -2.33 -3.08
N ARG A 15 4.70 -1.87 -2.15
CA ARG A 15 4.75 -0.46 -1.73
C ARG A 15 5.21 0.45 -2.84
N MET A 16 6.30 0.11 -3.54
CA MET A 16 6.78 0.89 -4.67
C MET A 16 5.74 0.98 -5.79
N GLY A 17 5.09 -0.14 -6.13
CA GLY A 17 3.99 -0.13 -7.10
C GLY A 17 2.83 0.78 -6.69
N TRP A 18 2.45 0.77 -5.42
CA TRP A 18 1.40 1.66 -4.89
C TRP A 18 1.81 3.14 -4.99
N LEU A 19 3.05 3.47 -4.66
CA LEU A 19 3.57 4.83 -4.77
C LEU A 19 3.61 5.33 -6.22
N THR A 20 3.95 4.45 -7.17
CA THR A 20 3.91 4.77 -8.60
C THR A 20 2.49 5.03 -9.08
N GLU A 21 1.53 4.19 -8.70
CA GLU A 21 0.12 4.39 -9.04
C GLU A 21 -0.41 5.69 -8.41
N ARG A 22 -0.01 5.98 -7.16
CA ARG A 22 -0.39 7.23 -6.49
C ARG A 22 0.14 8.45 -7.22
N GLN A 23 1.37 8.38 -7.72
CA GLN A 23 1.96 9.46 -8.52
C GLN A 23 1.14 9.73 -9.79
N ALA A 24 0.65 8.68 -10.46
CA ALA A 24 -0.21 8.83 -11.63
C ALA A 24 -1.54 9.52 -11.29
N VAL A 25 -2.17 9.13 -10.17
CA VAL A 25 -3.41 9.75 -9.69
C VAL A 25 -3.21 11.22 -9.30
N LEU A 26 -2.13 11.54 -8.59
CA LEU A 26 -1.78 12.93 -8.25
C LEU A 26 -1.52 13.77 -9.50
N ALA A 27 -0.79 13.23 -10.48
CA ALA A 27 -0.57 13.90 -11.76
C ALA A 27 -1.88 14.15 -12.51
N GLN A 28 -2.80 13.19 -12.50
CA GLN A 28 -4.13 13.34 -13.09
C GLN A 28 -4.96 14.42 -12.37
N ASN A 29 -4.88 14.51 -11.04
CA ASN A 29 -5.55 15.58 -10.29
C ASN A 29 -4.98 16.96 -10.65
N ILE A 30 -3.65 17.10 -10.71
CA ILE A 30 -3.00 18.36 -11.07
C ILE A 30 -3.36 18.77 -12.50
N ALA A 31 -3.36 17.83 -13.45
CA ALA A 31 -3.74 18.11 -14.84
C ALA A 31 -5.20 18.60 -14.98
N ASN A 32 -6.11 18.10 -14.14
CA ASN A 32 -7.52 18.48 -14.16
C ASN A 32 -7.88 19.60 -13.17
N VAL A 33 -6.89 20.33 -12.62
CA VAL A 33 -7.14 21.37 -11.61
C VAL A 33 -7.92 22.58 -12.14
N ASN A 34 -7.94 22.79 -13.46
CA ASN A 34 -8.74 23.85 -14.09
C ASN A 34 -10.00 23.29 -14.77
N THR A 35 -10.33 22.01 -14.54
CA THR A 35 -11.52 21.38 -15.13
C THR A 35 -12.72 21.56 -14.20
N PRO A 36 -13.78 22.28 -14.63
CA PRO A 36 -14.95 22.51 -13.78
C PRO A 36 -15.63 21.19 -13.40
N GLY A 37 -16.07 21.08 -12.13
CA GLY A 37 -16.75 19.89 -11.60
C GLY A 37 -15.88 18.65 -11.36
N TYR A 38 -14.56 18.73 -11.52
CA TYR A 38 -13.67 17.60 -11.27
C TYR A 38 -13.53 17.28 -9.77
N LYS A 39 -13.46 15.98 -9.44
CA LYS A 39 -13.30 15.49 -8.06
C LYS A 39 -11.94 14.82 -7.89
N ALA A 40 -11.18 15.26 -6.89
CA ALA A 40 -9.90 14.66 -6.54
C ALA A 40 -10.04 13.18 -6.19
N ARG A 41 -9.10 12.37 -6.67
CA ARG A 41 -8.97 10.95 -6.33
C ARG A 41 -7.68 10.73 -5.57
N ASP A 42 -7.66 9.80 -4.62
CA ASP A 42 -6.41 9.31 -4.02
C ASP A 42 -6.51 7.79 -3.82
N LEU A 43 -5.38 7.12 -3.72
CA LEU A 43 -5.36 5.70 -3.39
C LEU A 43 -5.63 5.51 -1.90
N LYS A 44 -6.38 4.46 -1.55
CA LYS A 44 -6.56 4.09 -0.14
C LYS A 44 -5.20 3.81 0.50
N PRO A 45 -4.90 4.36 1.71
CA PRO A 45 -3.69 4.05 2.43
C PRO A 45 -3.63 2.54 2.68
N VAL A 46 -2.61 1.90 2.15
CA VAL A 46 -2.31 0.49 2.47
C VAL A 46 -1.37 0.50 3.66
N ASP A 47 -1.76 -0.19 4.74
CA ASP A 47 -0.89 -0.34 5.91
C ASP A 47 0.21 -1.37 5.62
N PHE A 48 1.28 -0.90 4.99
CA PHE A 48 2.44 -1.71 4.67
C PHE A 48 3.26 -2.10 5.91
N GLY A 49 3.09 -1.40 7.04
CA GLY A 49 3.74 -1.73 8.32
C GLY A 49 3.17 -3.03 8.87
N ALA A 50 1.84 -3.11 8.97
CA ALA A 50 1.15 -4.34 9.36
C ALA A 50 1.47 -5.51 8.41
N MET A 51 1.63 -5.26 7.11
CA MET A 51 2.05 -6.29 6.15
C MET A 51 3.49 -6.76 6.37
N ALA A 52 4.42 -5.84 6.66
CA ALA A 52 5.83 -6.15 6.91
C ALA A 52 6.04 -6.88 8.25
N GLU A 53 5.31 -6.52 9.31
CA GLU A 53 5.35 -7.20 10.61
C GLU A 53 4.79 -8.61 10.57
N ARG A 54 3.72 -8.82 9.79
CA ARG A 54 3.15 -10.16 9.55
C ARG A 54 4.10 -11.03 8.72
N ALA A 55 4.89 -10.40 7.85
CA ALA A 55 5.90 -11.01 6.99
C ALA A 55 7.22 -11.33 7.72
N SER A 56 7.61 -10.55 8.73
CA SER A 56 8.85 -10.72 9.48
C SER A 56 8.77 -11.77 10.61
N GLY A 57 7.59 -12.33 10.87
CA GLY A 57 7.40 -13.40 11.86
C GLY A 57 7.64 -12.98 13.31
N LEU A 58 7.73 -11.66 13.60
CA LEU A 58 8.00 -11.15 14.96
C LEU A 58 6.80 -11.28 15.93
N ARG A 59 5.73 -11.96 15.51
CA ARG A 59 4.67 -12.47 16.39
C ARG A 59 4.68 -13.99 16.35
N MET A 60 5.58 -14.60 17.13
CA MET A 60 5.47 -16.00 17.52
C MET A 60 5.64 -16.08 19.05
N THR A 61 4.74 -16.83 19.67
CA THR A 61 4.66 -17.26 21.09
C THR A 61 4.12 -16.27 22.13
N GLY A 62 2.79 -16.33 22.26
CA GLY A 62 2.04 -15.98 23.46
C GLY A 62 0.70 -16.71 23.44
N ALA A 63 0.72 -18.04 23.25
CA ALA A 63 -0.46 -18.89 23.34
C ALA A 63 -0.31 -19.81 24.56
N SER A 64 -1.07 -19.52 25.62
CA SER A 64 -1.61 -20.55 26.50
C SER A 64 -2.79 -20.03 27.32
N THR A 65 -3.95 -20.61 27.01
CA THR A 65 -5.03 -20.95 27.95
C THR A 65 -6.06 -19.88 28.33
N GLY A 66 -7.32 -20.17 27.97
CA GLY A 66 -8.50 -19.68 28.69
C GLY A 66 -9.55 -19.04 27.80
N GLY A 67 -10.61 -19.80 27.50
CA GLY A 67 -11.73 -19.35 26.67
C GLY A 67 -12.50 -18.15 27.23
N GLY A 68 -13.19 -17.44 26.34
CA GLY A 68 -14.06 -16.33 26.67
C GLY A 68 -14.23 -15.39 25.49
N SER A 69 -15.32 -15.57 24.76
CA SER A 69 -15.77 -14.72 23.67
C SER A 69 -15.85 -13.25 24.07
N SER A 70 -15.13 -12.36 23.38
CA SER A 70 -15.54 -10.96 23.21
C SER A 70 -14.82 -10.29 22.04
N MET A 71 -15.57 -10.07 20.95
CA MET A 71 -15.53 -8.92 20.04
C MET A 71 -14.19 -8.17 19.91
N ALA A 72 -13.40 -8.45 18.86
CA ALA A 72 -12.48 -7.47 18.28
C ALA A 72 -12.21 -7.75 16.80
N ALA A 73 -12.40 -6.71 15.99
CA ALA A 73 -12.44 -6.65 14.55
C ALA A 73 -11.18 -7.19 13.83
N GLY A 74 -11.40 -7.93 12.74
CA GLY A 74 -10.36 -8.15 11.72
C GLY A 74 -10.40 -9.49 11.00
N GLY A 75 -11.14 -10.48 11.50
CA GLY A 75 -11.41 -11.71 10.74
C GLY A 75 -12.47 -11.42 9.67
N GLU A 76 -12.13 -11.65 8.40
CA GLU A 76 -13.07 -11.59 7.28
C GLU A 76 -14.32 -12.43 7.62
N LEU A 77 -15.41 -11.75 8.00
CA LEU A 77 -16.71 -12.37 8.13
C LEU A 77 -17.15 -12.75 6.72
N GLN A 78 -17.02 -14.04 6.40
CA GLN A 78 -17.44 -14.57 5.13
C GLN A 78 -18.98 -14.52 5.10
N MET A 79 -19.51 -13.55 4.35
CA MET A 79 -20.95 -13.34 4.24
C MET A 79 -21.58 -14.54 3.52
N ALA A 80 -22.49 -15.24 4.19
CA ALA A 80 -23.26 -16.32 3.57
C ALA A 80 -24.23 -15.73 2.53
N ALA A 81 -23.95 -15.94 1.24
CA ALA A 81 -24.85 -15.51 0.19
C ALA A 81 -26.00 -16.52 0.04
N THR A 82 -27.22 -15.99 0.03
CA THR A 82 -28.44 -16.79 -0.06
C THR A 82 -28.80 -17.19 -1.50
N LYS A 83 -28.15 -16.60 -2.52
CA LYS A 83 -28.25 -17.02 -3.93
C LYS A 83 -26.93 -16.82 -4.68
N THR A 84 -26.62 -17.75 -5.57
CA THR A 84 -25.37 -17.91 -6.34
C THR A 84 -25.06 -16.79 -7.35
N GLY A 85 -25.83 -15.70 -7.36
CA GLY A 85 -25.63 -14.54 -8.25
C GLY A 85 -25.58 -13.18 -7.55
N HIS A 86 -25.64 -13.13 -6.21
CA HIS A 86 -25.61 -11.88 -5.43
C HIS A 86 -24.27 -11.60 -4.74
N MET A 87 -23.27 -12.48 -4.89
CA MET A 87 -21.90 -12.13 -4.53
C MET A 87 -21.26 -11.36 -5.68
N ALA A 88 -20.76 -10.16 -5.38
CA ALA A 88 -19.83 -9.48 -6.27
C ALA A 88 -18.67 -10.44 -6.60
N PRO A 89 -18.16 -10.44 -7.84
CA PRO A 89 -17.09 -11.36 -8.23
C PRO A 89 -15.94 -11.25 -7.24
N ALA A 90 -15.40 -12.41 -6.84
CA ALA A 90 -14.21 -12.49 -6.02
C ALA A 90 -13.17 -11.55 -6.62
N VAL A 91 -12.86 -10.50 -5.88
CA VAL A 91 -11.92 -9.48 -6.29
C VAL A 91 -10.60 -10.16 -6.62
N ALA A 92 -10.28 -10.21 -7.91
CA ALA A 92 -8.93 -10.52 -8.34
C ALA A 92 -8.01 -9.51 -7.62
N ASP A 93 -7.17 -10.05 -6.75
CA ASP A 93 -6.10 -9.33 -6.05
C ASP A 93 -5.15 -8.76 -7.11
N GLY A 94 -5.45 -7.58 -7.67
CA GLY A 94 -4.78 -7.14 -8.90
C GLY A 94 -4.64 -5.64 -9.11
N GLY A 95 -5.20 -4.79 -8.25
CA GLY A 95 -5.08 -3.34 -8.47
C GLY A 95 -5.26 -2.51 -7.21
N TYR A 96 -4.44 -1.48 -7.08
CA TYR A 96 -4.62 -0.45 -6.07
C TYR A 96 -5.90 0.32 -6.39
N ARG A 97 -6.90 0.24 -5.51
CA ARG A 97 -8.19 0.89 -5.74
C ARG A 97 -8.10 2.37 -5.42
N ALA A 98 -8.18 3.21 -6.45
CA ALA A 98 -8.44 4.63 -6.29
C ALA A 98 -9.82 4.82 -5.66
N ALA A 99 -9.88 5.60 -4.59
CA ALA A 99 -11.10 6.03 -3.95
C ALA A 99 -11.22 7.55 -4.08
N GLU A 100 -12.43 8.07 -4.18
CA GLU A 100 -12.64 9.52 -4.12
C GLU A 100 -12.14 10.05 -2.77
N ASP A 101 -11.43 11.17 -2.79
CA ASP A 101 -10.98 11.85 -1.57
C ASP A 101 -12.20 12.53 -0.92
N ARG A 102 -12.69 11.93 0.17
CA ARG A 102 -13.93 12.35 0.85
C ARG A 102 -13.74 13.56 1.77
N LYS A 103 -12.51 14.06 1.95
CA LYS A 103 -12.21 15.21 2.81
C LYS A 103 -11.41 16.29 2.07
N PRO A 104 -12.02 17.00 1.10
CA PRO A 104 -11.38 18.19 0.54
C PRO A 104 -11.26 19.24 1.64
N LEU A 105 -10.05 19.78 1.84
CA LEU A 105 -9.78 20.83 2.83
C LEU A 105 -10.37 22.18 2.40
N GLU A 106 -10.49 22.40 1.09
CA GLU A 106 -11.06 23.62 0.51
C GLU A 106 -11.81 23.26 -0.78
N VAL A 107 -12.88 24.01 -1.06
CA VAL A 107 -13.64 23.95 -2.31
C VAL A 107 -13.58 25.35 -2.91
N THR A 108 -13.04 25.47 -4.12
CA THR A 108 -12.98 26.76 -4.80
C THR A 108 -14.39 27.19 -5.20
N ILE A 109 -14.60 28.49 -5.42
CA ILE A 109 -15.89 29.06 -5.84
C ILE A 109 -16.40 28.41 -7.15
N ASP A 110 -15.49 27.85 -7.96
CA ASP A 110 -15.77 27.11 -9.20
C ASP A 110 -16.22 25.65 -8.97
N GLU A 111 -16.62 25.30 -7.74
CA GLU A 111 -16.96 23.95 -7.28
C GLU A 111 -15.84 22.90 -7.43
N ASN A 112 -14.61 23.32 -7.73
CA ASN A 112 -13.48 22.41 -7.82
C ASN A 112 -12.94 22.06 -6.42
N LYS A 113 -12.67 20.78 -6.20
CA LYS A 113 -12.24 20.24 -4.89
C LYS A 113 -10.72 19.98 -4.83
N ILE A 114 -9.96 20.49 -5.79
CA ILE A 114 -8.50 20.32 -5.88
C ILE A 114 -7.81 21.64 -5.55
N ASN A 115 -6.96 21.61 -4.53
CA ASN A 115 -6.03 22.69 -4.19
C ASN A 115 -4.60 22.27 -4.64
N ILE A 116 -3.91 23.13 -5.40
CA ILE A 116 -2.60 22.81 -6.02
C ILE A 116 -1.52 22.66 -4.95
N GLU A 117 -1.55 23.52 -3.93
CA GLU A 117 -0.62 23.53 -2.82
C GLU A 117 -0.69 22.20 -2.04
N ASP A 118 -1.89 21.68 -1.78
CA ASP A 118 -2.08 20.36 -1.17
C ASP A 118 -1.61 19.22 -2.08
N GLN A 119 -1.90 19.28 -3.39
CA GLN A 119 -1.38 18.28 -4.34
C GLN A 119 0.15 18.29 -4.41
N ALA A 120 0.78 19.47 -4.30
CA ALA A 120 2.24 19.62 -4.28
C ALA A 120 2.85 19.00 -3.01
N VAL A 121 2.24 19.21 -1.85
CA VAL A 121 2.65 18.56 -0.59
C VAL A 121 2.51 17.03 -0.70
N LYS A 122 1.40 16.53 -1.24
CA LYS A 122 1.17 15.10 -1.46
C LYS A 122 2.19 14.50 -2.42
N LEU A 123 2.54 15.20 -3.50
CA LEU A 123 3.54 14.79 -4.48
C LEU A 123 4.94 14.71 -3.85
N ALA A 124 5.35 15.73 -3.10
CA ALA A 124 6.63 15.74 -2.38
C ALA A 124 6.72 14.60 -1.37
N GLY A 125 5.65 14.35 -0.63
CA GLY A 125 5.54 13.21 0.29
C GLY A 125 5.68 11.86 -0.42
N ASN A 126 5.04 11.70 -1.59
CA ASN A 126 5.12 10.48 -2.39
C ASN A 126 6.54 10.22 -2.91
N ALA A 127 7.21 11.25 -3.44
CA ALA A 127 8.58 11.17 -3.93
C ALA A 127 9.58 10.80 -2.83
N SER A 128 9.41 11.37 -1.63
CA SER A 128 10.21 11.02 -0.45
C SER A 128 10.05 9.54 -0.07
N GLN A 129 8.80 9.04 -0.02
CA GLN A 129 8.53 7.64 0.30
C GLN A 129 9.08 6.66 -0.75
N PHE A 130 9.04 7.03 -2.03
CA PHE A 130 9.60 6.22 -3.10
C PHE A 130 11.13 6.11 -3.00
N THR A 131 11.79 7.23 -2.67
CA THR A 131 13.23 7.28 -2.46
C THR A 131 13.65 6.40 -1.29
N LEU A 132 12.93 6.49 -0.16
CA LEU A 132 13.15 5.63 1.01
C LEU A 132 12.97 4.15 0.66
N ALA A 133 11.87 3.80 -0.03
CA ALA A 133 11.60 2.42 -0.42
C ALA A 133 12.70 1.84 -1.32
N SER A 134 13.16 2.62 -2.30
CA SER A 134 14.25 2.24 -3.21
C SER A 134 15.58 2.07 -2.47
N ALA A 135 15.89 2.94 -1.51
CA ALA A 135 17.10 2.85 -0.70
C ALA A 135 17.09 1.59 0.18
N LEU A 136 15.97 1.29 0.83
CA LEU A 136 15.79 0.08 1.63
C LEU A 136 15.93 -1.18 0.77
N TYR A 137 15.35 -1.19 -0.44
CA TYR A 137 15.46 -2.30 -1.38
C TYR A 137 16.91 -2.58 -1.74
N LYS A 138 17.65 -1.54 -2.13
CA LYS A 138 19.06 -1.64 -2.50
C LYS A 138 19.91 -2.17 -1.34
N LYS A 139 19.71 -1.63 -0.13
CA LYS A 139 20.43 -2.06 1.08
C LYS A 139 20.21 -3.53 1.41
N HIS A 140 18.99 -4.05 1.24
CA HIS A 140 18.70 -5.48 1.43
C HIS A 140 19.38 -6.35 0.38
N MET A 141 19.40 -5.92 -0.88
CA MET A 141 20.11 -6.65 -1.95
C MET A 141 21.62 -6.70 -1.70
N ASP A 142 22.23 -5.61 -1.21
CA ASP A 142 23.65 -5.56 -0.87
C ASP A 142 23.97 -6.49 0.32
N MET A 143 23.08 -6.59 1.31
CA MET A 143 23.21 -7.55 2.41
C MET A 143 23.16 -9.00 1.91
N ILE A 144 22.21 -9.34 1.03
CA ILE A 144 22.10 -10.69 0.45
C ILE A 144 23.33 -11.01 -0.39
N ARG A 145 23.79 -10.07 -1.23
CA ARG A 145 25.01 -10.23 -2.04
C ARG A 145 26.23 -10.46 -1.15
N THR A 146 26.34 -9.75 -0.03
CA THR A 146 27.43 -9.91 0.93
C THR A 146 27.38 -11.29 1.63
N ALA A 147 26.19 -11.73 2.04
CA ALA A 147 26.00 -13.03 2.69
C ALA A 147 26.28 -14.21 1.73
N LEU A 148 25.91 -14.08 0.45
CA LEU A 148 26.16 -15.09 -0.57
C LEU A 148 27.63 -15.08 -1.06
N GLY A 149 28.23 -13.89 -1.16
CA GLY A 149 29.57 -13.69 -1.70
C GLY A 149 30.73 -14.12 -0.77
N ARG A 150 30.48 -14.33 0.52
CA ARG A 150 31.51 -14.77 1.48
C ARG A 150 31.72 -16.29 1.55
N GLY A 151 30.93 -17.09 0.82
CA GLY A 151 30.99 -18.56 0.85
C GLY A 151 31.66 -19.24 -0.37
N GLY A 152 32.11 -18.49 -1.38
CA GLY A 152 32.56 -19.05 -2.67
C GLY A 152 34.05 -18.90 -3.01
N GLY A 153 34.88 -18.40 -2.10
CA GLY A 153 36.31 -18.17 -2.32
C GLY A 153 37.19 -19.02 -1.41
N ALA A 154 37.19 -20.33 -1.63
CA ALA A 154 38.31 -21.19 -1.26
C ALA A 154 39.12 -21.40 -2.54
N GLY A 155 40.31 -20.80 -2.55
CA GLY A 155 41.32 -20.84 -3.60
C GLY A 155 42.51 -20.05 -3.12
#